data_AF-A0A2S8BH91-F1
#
_entry.id   AF-A0A2S8BH91-F1
#
_cell.length_a   1.000
_cell.length_b   1.000
_cell.length_c   1.000
_cell.angle_alpha   90.00
_cell.angle_beta   90.00
_cell.angle_gamma   90.00
#
_symmetry.space_group_name_H-M   'P 1'
#
loop_
_entity.id
_entity.type
_entity.pdbx_description
1 polymer ?
#
loop_
_entity_poly.entity_id
_entity_poly.type
_entity_poly.pdbx_seq_one_letter_code
_entity_poly.pdbx_strand_id
1 'polypeptide(L)' 'MRERFKKTAEQLGIAQPVDFADLTYNDPDRADVAAWLGGHGWRATAQHSQDEMRRLGRWLEVPMGDDKDAFSEFVTASKL' A
#
# COMPACT_ATOMS: atom_id res chain seq x y z
N MET A 1 -19.66 10.36 7.52
CA MET A 1 -19.35 11.67 6.90
C MET A 1 -19.02 11.53 5.41
N ARG A 2 -18.16 10.57 4.99
CA ARG A 2 -17.76 10.34 3.58
C ARG A 2 -18.89 10.02 2.59
N GLU A 3 -19.90 9.21 2.96
CA GLU A 3 -21.01 8.89 2.03
C GLU A 3 -21.83 10.11 1.63
N ARG A 4 -22.14 10.99 2.59
CA ARG A 4 -22.85 12.24 2.31
C ARG A 4 -22.03 13.13 1.38
N PHE A 5 -20.70 13.21 1.60
CA PHE A 5 -19.79 13.93 0.71
C PHE A 5 -19.69 13.31 -0.70
N LYS A 6 -19.65 11.97 -0.83
CA LYS A 6 -19.67 11.28 -2.14
C LYS A 6 -20.95 11.59 -2.93
N LYS A 7 -22.11 11.46 -2.28
CA LYS A 7 -23.40 11.74 -2.92
C LYS A 7 -23.54 13.20 -3.36
N THR A 8 -23.04 14.14 -2.56
CA THR A 8 -23.01 15.57 -2.91
C THR A 8 -21.99 15.86 -4.03
N ALA A 9 -20.83 15.21 -4.04
CA ALA A 9 -19.82 15.38 -5.10
C ALA A 9 -20.31 14.87 -6.47
N GLU A 10 -21.01 13.73 -6.50
CA GLU A 10 -21.66 13.18 -7.70
C GLU A 10 -22.75 14.13 -8.24
N GLN A 11 -23.57 14.71 -7.36
CA GLN A 11 -24.60 15.69 -7.74
C GLN A 11 -24.03 17.02 -8.26
N LEU A 12 -22.83 17.39 -7.84
CA LEU A 12 -22.17 18.64 -8.22
C LEU A 12 -21.22 18.50 -9.41
N GLY A 13 -21.11 17.30 -10.02
CA GLY A 13 -20.20 17.05 -11.14
C GLY A 13 -18.72 17.19 -10.76
N ILE A 14 -18.40 17.10 -9.46
CA ILE A 14 -17.02 17.13 -8.99
C ILE A 14 -16.44 15.76 -9.32
N ALA A 15 -15.52 15.70 -10.29
CA ALA A 15 -14.83 14.47 -10.65
C ALA A 15 -14.27 13.82 -9.39
N GLN A 16 -14.60 12.54 -9.14
CA GLN A 16 -14.02 11.81 -8.03
C GLN A 16 -12.49 11.93 -8.11
N PRO A 17 -11.79 12.14 -6.98
CA PRO A 17 -10.33 12.12 -7.00
C PRO A 17 -9.93 10.77 -7.57
N VAL A 18 -9.30 10.84 -8.74
CA VAL A 18 -8.74 9.73 -9.45
C VAL A 18 -7.89 8.92 -8.47
N ASP A 19 -8.11 7.61 -8.38
CA ASP A 19 -7.24 6.75 -7.60
C ASP A 19 -5.91 6.62 -8.35
N PHE A 20 -4.99 7.53 -8.05
CA PHE A 20 -3.70 7.61 -8.72
C PHE A 20 -2.85 6.35 -8.50
N ALA A 21 -3.10 5.57 -7.44
CA ALA A 21 -2.41 4.31 -7.20
C ALA A 21 -2.78 3.25 -8.25
N ASP A 22 -4.02 3.30 -8.74
CA ASP A 22 -4.55 2.35 -9.72
C ASP A 22 -4.09 2.64 -11.16
N LEU A 23 -3.56 3.85 -11.42
CA LEU A 23 -3.53 4.41 -12.78
C LEU A 23 -2.19 4.46 -13.50
N THR A 24 -1.08 4.05 -12.88
CA THR A 24 0.21 4.13 -13.60
C THR A 24 1.11 2.89 -13.52
N TYR A 25 1.18 2.18 -12.40
CA TYR A 25 2.14 1.09 -12.25
C TYR A 25 1.62 -0.10 -11.40
N ASN A 26 0.31 -0.24 -11.18
CA ASN A 26 -0.22 -1.45 -10.59
C ASN A 26 -0.09 -2.60 -11.60
N ASP A 27 0.73 -3.58 -11.29
CA ASP A 27 1.08 -4.70 -12.18
C ASP A 27 1.02 -6.00 -11.35
N PRO A 28 0.04 -6.87 -11.59
CA PRO A 28 -0.10 -8.15 -10.88
C PRO A 28 1.11 -9.07 -11.03
N ASP A 29 1.89 -8.91 -12.10
CA ASP A 29 3.08 -9.71 -12.39
C ASP A 29 4.37 -9.04 -11.87
N ARG A 30 4.25 -7.93 -11.12
CA ARG A 30 5.39 -7.27 -10.48
C ARG A 30 6.08 -8.24 -9.53
N ALA A 31 7.40 -8.39 -9.70
CA ALA A 31 8.20 -9.23 -8.82
C ALA A 31 8.15 -8.76 -7.36
N ASP A 32 7.96 -9.70 -6.43
CA ASP A 32 8.16 -9.50 -5.00
C ASP A 32 9.62 -9.08 -4.73
N VAL A 33 9.81 -7.94 -4.08
CA VAL A 33 11.13 -7.31 -3.94
C VAL A 33 12.04 -8.15 -3.03
N ALA A 34 11.52 -8.70 -1.94
CA ALA A 34 12.33 -9.49 -1.00
C ALA A 34 12.75 -10.82 -1.62
N ALA A 35 11.84 -11.50 -2.31
CA ALA A 35 12.10 -12.73 -3.03
C ALA A 35 13.08 -12.49 -4.19
N TRP A 36 12.89 -11.42 -4.97
CA TRP A 36 13.79 -11.07 -6.06
C TRP A 36 15.20 -10.80 -5.54
N LEU A 37 15.36 -9.97 -4.51
CA LEU A 37 16.67 -9.71 -3.90
C LEU A 37 17.32 -10.99 -3.36
N GLY A 38 16.53 -11.85 -2.70
CA GLY A 38 16.97 -13.16 -2.22
C GLY A 38 17.53 -14.05 -3.33
N GLY A 39 16.90 -14.04 -4.50
CA GLY A 39 17.38 -14.73 -5.70
C GLY A 39 18.63 -14.12 -6.35
N HIS A 40 19.03 -12.91 -5.97
CA HIS A 40 20.08 -12.12 -6.64
C HIS A 40 21.26 -11.74 -5.73
N GLY A 41 21.59 -12.62 -4.78
CA GLY A 41 22.79 -12.48 -3.94
C GLY A 41 22.67 -11.41 -2.85
N TRP A 42 21.47 -11.27 -2.30
CA TRP A 42 21.20 -10.46 -1.11
C TRP A 42 20.50 -11.31 -0.06
N ARG A 43 20.69 -10.95 1.20
CA ARG A 43 19.81 -11.40 2.29
C ARG A 43 18.82 -10.27 2.55
N ALA A 44 17.55 -10.50 2.22
CA ALA A 44 16.48 -9.51 2.34
C ALA A 44 15.42 -9.92 3.35
N THR A 45 14.79 -8.93 3.98
CA THR A 45 13.63 -9.09 4.88
C THR A 45 12.60 -8.02 4.56
N ALA A 46 11.31 -8.35 4.64
CA ALA A 46 10.20 -7.43 4.45
C ALA A 46 9.45 -7.19 5.77
N GLN A 47 9.03 -5.95 6.00
CA GLN A 47 8.17 -5.54 7.12
C GLN A 47 6.95 -4.81 6.57
N HIS A 48 5.73 -5.32 6.80
CA HIS A 48 4.52 -4.60 6.40
C HIS A 48 4.47 -3.22 7.07
N SER A 49 4.19 -2.18 6.29
CA SER A 49 4.13 -0.81 6.81
C SER A 49 3.08 -0.65 7.92
N GLN A 50 1.94 -1.33 7.79
CA GLN A 50 0.90 -1.33 8.83
C GLN A 50 1.40 -1.90 10.16
N ASP A 51 2.17 -2.99 10.13
CA ASP A 51 2.70 -3.62 11.34
C ASP A 51 3.72 -2.70 12.02
N GLU A 52 4.54 -2.00 11.23
CA GLU A 52 5.45 -0.98 11.75
C GLU A 52 4.70 0.23 12.34
N MET A 53 3.61 0.68 11.70
CA MET A 53 2.74 1.71 12.25
C MET A 53 2.08 1.28 13.55
N ARG A 54 1.65 0.02 13.67
CA ARG A 54 1.09 -0.55 14.92
C ARG A 54 2.15 -0.61 16.01
N ARG A 55 3.36 -1.09 15.69
CA ARG A 55 4.51 -1.13 16.60
C ARG A 55 4.83 0.22 17.21
N LEU A 56 4.66 1.29 16.43
CA LEU A 56 4.91 2.68 16.85
C LEU A 56 3.68 3.38 17.46
N GLY A 57 2.53 2.72 17.55
CA GLY A 57 1.28 3.34 18.04
C GLY A 57 0.75 4.45 17.13
N ARG A 58 1.03 4.37 15.82
CA ARG A 58 0.66 5.36 14.80
C ARG A 58 -0.39 4.87 13.82
N TRP A 59 -0.78 3.60 13.91
CA TRP A 59 -1.85 3.03 13.10
C TRP A 59 -3.21 3.61 13.50
N LEU A 60 -4.01 3.97 12.49
CA LEU A 60 -5.42 4.35 12.63
C LEU A 60 -6.25 3.36 11.82
N GLU A 61 -7.46 3.06 12.27
CA GLU A 61 -8.39 2.25 11.48
C GLU A 61 -8.76 2.98 10.18
N VAL A 62 -8.48 2.32 9.06
CA VAL A 62 -8.71 2.83 7.71
C VAL A 62 -9.44 1.76 6.89
N PRO A 63 -10.16 2.16 5.82
CA PRO A 63 -10.69 1.19 4.87
C PRO A 63 -9.59 0.27 4.33
N MET A 64 -9.92 -1.00 4.11
CA MET A 64 -8.97 -2.04 3.68
C MET A 64 -7.80 -2.25 4.67
N GLY A 65 -7.94 -1.83 5.93
CA GLY A 65 -6.88 -1.95 6.93
C GLY A 65 -6.51 -3.40 7.32
N ASP A 66 -7.34 -4.36 6.92
CA ASP A 66 -7.14 -5.81 7.01
C ASP A 66 -6.51 -6.41 5.75
N ASP A 67 -6.58 -5.70 4.62
CA ASP A 67 -5.91 -6.05 3.38
C ASP A 67 -4.44 -5.62 3.47
N LYS A 68 -3.53 -6.60 3.49
CA LYS A 68 -2.09 -6.34 3.57
C LYS A 68 -1.51 -5.90 2.23
N ASP A 69 -2.14 -6.28 1.11
CA ASP A 69 -1.66 -5.97 -0.23
C ASP A 69 -2.05 -4.54 -0.65
N ALA A 70 -3.03 -3.95 0.04
CA ALA A 70 -3.41 -2.54 -0.10
C ALA A 70 -2.35 -1.55 0.44
N PHE A 71 -1.28 -2.03 1.10
CA PHE A 71 -0.25 -1.21 1.72
C PHE A 71 1.16 -1.71 1.37
N SER A 72 2.12 -0.80 1.39
CA SER A 72 3.51 -1.14 1.06
C SER A 72 4.20 -1.96 2.15
N GLU A 73 5.28 -2.64 1.78
CA GLU A 73 6.26 -3.21 2.69
C GLU A 73 7.54 -2.38 2.72
N PHE A 74 8.25 -2.43 3.85
CA PHE A 74 9.59 -1.90 4.00
C PHE A 74 10.59 -3.06 3.87
N VAL A 75 11.27 -3.13 2.74
CA VAL A 75 12.29 -4.14 2.48
C VAL A 75 13.67 -3.61 2.86
N THR A 76 14.39 -4.36 3.70
CA THR A 76 15.79 -4.12 4.02
C THR A 76 16.62 -5.30 3.54
N ALA A 77 17.83 -5.04 3.06
CA ALA A 77 18.69 -6.10 2.55
C ALA A 77 20.18 -5.80 2.79
N SER A 78 20.96 -6.85 3.00
CA SER A 78 22.42 -6.83 3.06
C SER A 78 23.01 -7.68 1.95
N LYS A 79 24.11 -7.22 1.34
CA LYS A 79 24.82 -7.99 0.32
C LYS A 79 25.47 -9.23 0.95
N LEU A 80 25.40 -10.37 0.24
CA LEU A 80 26.09 -11.61 0.60
C LEU A 80 27.58 -11.55 0.25
#